data_AF-A0A929JPS2-F1
#
_entry.id   AF-A0A929JPS2-F1
#
_cell.length_a   1.000
_cell.length_b   1.000
_cell.length_c   1.000
_cell.angle_alpha   90.00
_cell.angle_beta   90.00
_cell.angle_gamma   90.00
#
_symmetry.space_group_name_H-M   'P 1'
#
loop_
_entity.id
_entity.type
_entity.pdbx_description
1 polymer ?
#
loop_
_entity_poly.entity_id
_entity_poly.type
_entity_poly.pdbx_seq_one_letter_code
_entity_poly.pdbx_strand_id
1 'polypeptide(L)'
;MVILEGLITNIIGKIGEMAAGKAWASMPRNHKVMKILKAFGLKPGKPERDFDSVYAHALVEYGVEQPKSILDFFKHEDIREAFKNSFNNNDLAILHNEAATLIEWNRIGDDLRDEDIDPRLEFARFTLVFNEMVDRTRTPAEVRREHKLDEILQVIKECDLNMIRAKQLEMIQGGRPEQLKNWFRTLGYSFGGHDICTDEYCEWIIRIPARRGFDSILVRFIENQAEPEDIKRVEAAVKQHQTEEGWLIAAHRTSRSAKELAENNDKVFCYTFDELLDEQADFSRYFNWLESFVKERRIDADYVPLACKREIIDQTTGERTGEERYGKEEGWIEGYIDRWLEDPCKEHISILGEFGTGKTWFTHHYAWQVMEKYIEAKEKGLKRPRLPLVIQLRDYSKALNSESLFSDFFFRKHEIPLPGYSAFEQLNRMGRLLLIFDGFDEMADKLDRQKMINNFWELARVVVPGAKAVLTCRTEHFPNAKEGRDLLNAKLKASTRYLSGDPPQFEILELEQFDKDQIRDALLKRTDQKTVDLIMSHQELLDLAGRPVMLDFLVEALPDIEAERPMDLSRIYFYATRAKLERDIKEERTFTSMADKLYFLCELSWEMLTSEMMSLNYRLFPDRLRNL
;
A
#
# COMPACT_ATOMS: atom_id res chain seq x y z
N MET A 1 36.02 2.51 -41.85
CA MET A 1 37.00 3.21 -40.99
C MET A 1 37.57 4.47 -41.66
N VAL A 2 38.20 4.38 -42.85
CA VAL A 2 38.84 5.53 -43.54
C VAL A 2 37.88 6.69 -43.90
N ILE A 3 36.59 6.40 -44.13
CA ILE A 3 35.60 7.43 -44.52
C ILE A 3 35.14 8.30 -43.33
N LEU A 4 34.92 7.70 -42.15
CA LEU A 4 34.46 8.39 -40.95
C LEU A 4 35.54 9.28 -40.32
N GLU A 5 36.79 8.80 -40.29
CA GLU A 5 37.92 9.61 -39.80
C GLU A 5 38.12 10.89 -40.62
N GLY A 6 37.96 10.77 -41.95
CA GLY A 6 37.95 11.92 -42.84
C GLY A 6 36.80 12.87 -42.52
N LEU A 7 35.59 12.35 -42.30
CA LEU A 7 34.41 13.16 -41.97
C LEU A 7 34.56 13.91 -40.64
N ILE A 8 34.94 13.22 -39.56
CA ILE A 8 35.16 13.81 -38.23
C ILE A 8 36.28 14.87 -38.29
N THR A 9 37.41 14.56 -38.94
CA THR A 9 38.52 15.51 -39.09
C THR A 9 38.10 16.76 -39.86
N ASN A 10 37.30 16.58 -40.92
CA ASN A 10 36.80 17.71 -41.71
C ASN A 10 35.78 18.54 -40.93
N ILE A 11 34.90 17.92 -40.14
CA ILE A 11 33.94 18.61 -39.26
C ILE A 11 34.68 19.47 -38.24
N ILE A 12 35.65 18.90 -37.52
CA ILE A 12 36.45 19.61 -36.51
C ILE A 12 37.23 20.77 -37.17
N GLY A 13 37.86 20.51 -38.32
CA GLY A 13 38.56 21.53 -39.08
C GLY A 13 37.65 22.68 -39.51
N LYS A 14 36.42 22.38 -39.94
CA LYS A 14 35.44 23.40 -40.35
C LYS A 14 34.93 24.21 -39.16
N ILE A 15 34.67 23.56 -38.02
CA ILE A 15 34.29 24.26 -36.79
C ILE A 15 35.40 25.23 -36.37
N GLY A 16 36.66 24.79 -36.39
CA GLY A 16 37.82 25.63 -36.07
C GLY A 16 38.02 26.80 -37.04
N GLU A 17 37.91 26.57 -38.35
CA GLU A 17 37.98 27.62 -39.38
C GLU A 17 36.91 28.70 -39.17
N MET A 18 35.67 28.27 -38.89
CA MET A 18 34.55 29.18 -38.71
C MET A 18 34.63 29.94 -37.38
N ALA A 19 35.10 29.28 -36.31
CA ALA A 19 35.30 29.88 -35.00
C ALA A 19 36.27 31.07 -35.00
N ALA A 20 37.23 31.11 -35.93
CA ALA A 20 38.17 32.23 -36.09
C ALA A 20 37.53 33.50 -36.71
N GLY A 21 36.33 33.40 -37.29
CA GLY A 21 35.67 34.53 -37.96
C GLY A 21 34.81 35.38 -37.00
N LYS A 22 34.94 36.72 -37.07
CA LYS A 22 34.14 37.66 -36.23
C LYS A 22 32.61 37.48 -36.37
N ALA A 23 32.14 37.02 -37.52
CA ALA A 23 30.72 36.76 -37.78
C ALA A 23 30.19 35.46 -37.14
N TRP A 24 31.07 34.57 -36.68
CA TRP A 24 30.70 33.32 -36.01
C TRP A 24 30.35 33.54 -34.55
N ALA A 25 31.12 34.39 -33.86
CA ALA A 25 30.90 34.72 -32.45
C ALA A 25 29.51 35.33 -32.17
N SER A 26 28.97 36.10 -33.11
CA SER A 26 27.64 36.74 -32.99
C SER A 26 26.48 35.89 -33.52
N MET A 27 26.74 34.67 -34.02
CA MET A 27 25.70 33.79 -34.59
C MET A 27 25.01 32.94 -33.50
N PRO A 28 23.68 32.77 -33.52
CA PRO A 28 22.99 31.88 -32.59
C PRO A 28 23.43 30.42 -32.76
N ARG A 29 23.54 29.67 -31.66
CA ARG A 29 24.02 28.27 -31.64
C ARG A 29 23.33 27.38 -32.69
N ASN A 30 21.99 27.41 -32.77
CA ASN A 30 21.25 26.62 -33.75
C ASN A 30 21.63 26.95 -35.21
N HIS A 31 21.97 28.20 -35.50
CA HIS A 31 22.43 28.59 -36.85
C HIS A 31 23.85 28.09 -37.13
N LYS A 32 24.73 28.04 -36.12
CA LYS A 32 26.07 27.44 -36.23
C LYS A 32 25.97 25.95 -36.57
N VAL A 33 25.18 25.20 -35.80
CA VAL A 33 24.90 23.76 -36.01
C VAL A 33 24.38 23.52 -37.43
N MET A 34 23.33 24.23 -37.83
CA MET A 34 22.72 24.10 -39.16
C MET A 34 23.70 24.36 -40.30
N LYS A 35 24.60 25.35 -40.12
CA LYS A 35 25.59 25.72 -41.13
C LYS A 35 26.67 24.64 -41.30
N ILE A 36 27.08 23.99 -40.21
CA ILE A 36 28.03 22.87 -40.25
C ILE A 36 27.35 21.62 -40.83
N LEU A 37 26.16 21.24 -40.35
CA LEU A 37 25.44 20.07 -40.87
C LEU A 37 25.20 20.18 -42.39
N LYS A 38 24.79 21.35 -42.87
CA LYS A 38 24.57 21.61 -44.31
C LYS A 38 25.85 21.54 -45.13
N ALA A 39 26.99 21.95 -44.58
CA ALA A 39 28.28 21.89 -45.26
C ALA A 39 28.75 20.45 -45.53
N PHE A 40 28.29 19.49 -44.71
CA PHE A 40 28.63 18.07 -44.82
C PHE A 40 27.49 17.19 -45.33
N GLY A 41 26.39 17.79 -45.81
CA GLY A 41 25.24 17.06 -46.35
C GLY A 41 24.40 16.30 -45.32
N LEU A 42 24.56 16.60 -44.02
CA LEU A 42 23.83 15.97 -42.92
C LEU A 42 22.46 16.63 -42.72
N LYS A 43 21.44 15.83 -42.40
CA LYS A 43 20.06 16.32 -42.22
C LYS A 43 19.86 16.91 -40.82
N PRO A 44 19.35 18.14 -40.70
CA PRO A 44 19.00 18.72 -39.40
C PRO A 44 18.06 17.85 -38.58
N GLY A 45 18.42 17.62 -37.32
CA GLY A 45 17.53 17.05 -36.31
C GLY A 45 17.26 15.54 -36.40
N LYS A 46 17.65 14.84 -37.47
CA LYS A 46 17.48 13.38 -37.56
C LYS A 46 18.69 12.69 -38.22
N PRO A 47 19.56 12.03 -37.42
CA PRO A 47 20.63 11.21 -37.96
C PRO A 47 20.09 9.96 -38.68
N GLU A 48 20.93 9.39 -39.54
CA GLU A 48 20.69 8.09 -40.15
C GLU A 48 20.91 6.97 -39.11
N ARG A 49 20.40 5.76 -39.40
CA ARG A 49 20.39 4.62 -38.46
C ARG A 49 21.73 3.89 -38.40
N ASP A 50 22.82 4.64 -38.41
CA ASP A 50 24.17 4.12 -38.38
C ASP A 50 25.02 4.97 -37.42
N PHE A 51 26.02 4.33 -36.84
CA PHE A 51 26.89 4.94 -35.85
C PHE A 51 27.55 6.22 -36.38
N ASP A 52 28.02 6.17 -37.62
CA ASP A 52 28.77 7.25 -38.26
C ASP A 52 27.93 8.53 -38.33
N SER A 53 26.67 8.40 -38.72
CA SER A 53 25.70 9.51 -38.75
C SER A 53 25.38 10.01 -37.36
N VAL A 54 25.07 9.12 -36.40
CA VAL A 54 24.73 9.51 -35.02
C VAL A 54 25.89 10.24 -34.34
N TYR A 55 27.11 9.70 -34.47
CA TYR A 55 28.32 10.28 -33.87
C TYR A 55 28.67 11.63 -34.51
N ALA A 56 28.55 11.76 -35.85
CA ALA A 56 28.78 13.02 -36.53
C ALA A 56 27.78 14.10 -36.12
N HIS A 57 26.49 13.76 -35.97
CA HIS A 57 25.48 14.71 -35.49
C HIS A 57 25.72 15.12 -34.04
N ALA A 58 26.06 14.17 -33.17
CA ALA A 58 26.41 14.46 -31.77
C ALA A 58 27.64 15.39 -31.69
N LEU A 59 28.67 15.14 -32.50
CA LEU A 59 29.88 15.97 -32.56
C LEU A 59 29.60 17.39 -33.05
N VAL A 60 28.71 17.58 -34.02
CA VAL A 60 28.33 18.92 -34.48
C VAL A 60 27.47 19.64 -33.45
N GLU A 61 26.47 18.97 -32.86
CA GLU A 61 25.57 19.55 -31.86
C GLU A 61 26.31 19.93 -30.57
N TYR A 62 27.27 19.10 -30.16
CA TYR A 62 28.13 19.37 -29.02
C TYR A 62 29.21 20.40 -29.34
N GLY A 63 29.89 20.23 -30.48
CA GLY A 63 31.21 20.81 -30.74
C GLY A 63 31.27 22.23 -31.28
N VAL A 64 30.16 22.80 -31.77
CA VAL A 64 30.15 24.14 -32.42
C VAL A 64 30.60 25.31 -31.54
N GLU A 65 30.58 25.13 -30.22
CA GLU A 65 30.98 26.15 -29.24
C GLU A 65 32.10 25.66 -28.31
N GLN A 66 32.69 24.50 -28.62
CA GLN A 66 33.74 23.90 -27.81
C GLN A 66 35.14 24.29 -28.34
N PRO A 67 36.14 24.39 -27.45
CA PRO A 67 37.52 24.58 -27.86
C PRO A 67 38.03 23.36 -28.62
N LYS A 68 39.06 23.60 -29.45
CA LYS A 68 39.62 22.57 -30.34
C LYS A 68 40.17 21.37 -29.56
N SER A 69 40.72 21.60 -28.37
CA SER A 69 41.21 20.57 -27.45
C SER A 69 40.13 19.54 -27.09
N ILE A 70 38.90 19.98 -26.83
CA ILE A 70 37.74 19.09 -26.55
C ILE A 70 37.32 18.33 -27.80
N LEU A 71 37.34 18.97 -28.96
CA LEU A 71 37.02 18.31 -30.24
C LEU A 71 38.04 17.23 -30.61
N ASP A 72 39.33 17.51 -30.38
CA ASP A 72 40.42 16.57 -30.62
C ASP A 72 40.37 15.39 -29.63
N PHE A 73 39.88 15.59 -28.40
CA PHE A 73 39.58 14.49 -27.47
C PHE A 73 38.53 13.51 -28.02
N PHE A 74 37.39 13.99 -28.52
CA PHE A 74 36.36 13.13 -29.13
C PHE A 74 36.72 12.57 -30.52
N LYS A 75 37.83 13.03 -31.09
CA LYS A 75 38.41 12.46 -32.30
C LYS A 75 39.20 11.17 -32.03
N HIS A 76 39.67 10.98 -30.80
CA HIS A 76 40.55 9.87 -30.44
C HIS A 76 39.86 8.51 -30.68
N GLU A 77 40.61 7.54 -31.20
CA GLU A 77 40.07 6.26 -31.66
C GLU A 77 39.42 5.45 -30.53
N ASP A 78 40.08 5.41 -29.36
CA ASP A 78 39.58 4.71 -28.17
C ASP A 78 38.23 5.26 -27.69
N ILE A 79 38.07 6.60 -27.65
CA ILE A 79 36.82 7.26 -27.28
C ILE A 79 35.72 6.85 -28.26
N ARG A 80 36.02 6.89 -29.55
CA ARG A 80 35.04 6.56 -30.59
C ARG A 80 34.64 5.09 -30.55
N GLU A 81 35.57 4.17 -30.30
CA GLU A 81 35.28 2.74 -30.17
C GLU A 81 34.38 2.45 -28.95
N ALA A 82 34.52 3.19 -27.84
CA ALA A 82 33.60 3.12 -26.71
C ALA A 82 32.14 3.40 -27.12
N PHE A 83 31.92 4.52 -27.80
CA PHE A 83 30.59 4.92 -28.29
C PHE A 83 30.06 3.97 -29.35
N LYS A 84 30.93 3.44 -30.21
CA LYS A 84 30.56 2.47 -31.24
C LYS A 84 30.16 1.12 -30.64
N ASN A 85 30.86 0.68 -29.60
CA ASN A 85 30.52 -0.53 -28.86
C ASN A 85 29.19 -0.39 -28.14
N SER A 86 28.95 0.75 -27.47
CA SER A 86 27.64 1.02 -26.86
C SER A 86 26.51 1.04 -27.89
N PHE A 87 26.72 1.69 -29.04
CA PHE A 87 25.73 1.77 -30.11
C PHE A 87 25.41 0.40 -30.72
N ASN A 88 26.42 -0.40 -31.06
CA ASN A 88 26.22 -1.69 -31.72
C ASN A 88 25.58 -2.73 -30.80
N ASN A 89 25.83 -2.65 -29.49
CA ASN A 89 25.26 -3.57 -28.50
C ASN A 89 23.92 -3.09 -27.92
N ASN A 90 23.47 -1.88 -28.28
CA ASN A 90 22.28 -1.24 -27.73
C ASN A 90 22.26 -1.22 -26.18
N ASP A 91 23.44 -1.02 -25.58
CA ASP A 91 23.64 -1.03 -24.13
C ASP A 91 24.34 0.27 -23.68
N LEU A 92 23.57 1.11 -22.98
CA LEU A 92 24.00 2.42 -22.49
C LEU A 92 24.82 2.31 -21.18
N ALA A 93 24.80 1.15 -20.51
CA ALA A 93 25.63 0.90 -19.33
C ALA A 93 27.11 0.74 -19.71
N ILE A 94 27.41 0.37 -20.96
CA ILE A 94 28.78 0.30 -21.49
C ILE A 94 29.51 1.63 -21.31
N LEU A 95 28.88 2.76 -21.67
CA LEU A 95 29.50 4.09 -21.52
C LEU A 95 29.66 4.53 -20.07
N HIS A 96 28.77 4.10 -19.18
CA HIS A 96 28.90 4.36 -17.74
C HIS A 96 30.08 3.58 -17.13
N ASN A 97 30.25 2.33 -17.54
CA ASN A 97 31.38 1.50 -17.10
C ASN A 97 32.70 1.99 -17.69
N GLU A 98 32.72 2.37 -18.97
CA GLU A 98 33.91 2.95 -19.61
C GLU A 98 34.30 4.31 -19.00
N ALA A 99 33.32 5.13 -18.62
CA ALA A 99 33.57 6.37 -17.87
C ALA A 99 34.20 6.13 -16.48
N ALA A 100 33.95 4.95 -15.89
CA ALA A 100 34.51 4.55 -14.59
C ALA A 100 35.90 3.89 -14.71
N THR A 101 36.17 3.16 -15.80
CA THR A 101 37.45 2.47 -16.07
C THR A 101 38.51 3.35 -16.76
N LEU A 102 38.20 4.61 -16.98
CA LEU A 102 39.01 5.71 -17.54
C LEU A 102 40.39 5.98 -16.89
N ILE A 103 40.84 5.15 -15.93
CA ILE A 103 42.13 5.26 -15.23
C ILE A 103 43.33 4.88 -16.13
N GLU A 104 43.10 4.18 -17.25
CA GLU A 104 44.15 3.91 -18.26
C GLU A 104 44.33 5.04 -19.30
N TRP A 105 43.48 6.07 -19.35
CA TRP A 105 43.59 7.19 -20.31
C TRP A 105 44.35 8.42 -19.77
N ASN A 106 45.28 8.21 -18.82
CA ASN A 106 46.19 9.23 -18.30
C ASN A 106 47.20 9.78 -19.34
N ARG A 107 46.92 9.67 -20.64
CA ARG A 107 47.71 10.26 -21.74
C ARG A 107 46.87 11.02 -22.75
N ILE A 108 45.57 10.74 -22.86
CA ILE A 108 44.69 11.29 -23.91
C ILE A 108 43.98 12.56 -23.43
N GLY A 109 43.75 12.68 -22.11
CA GLY A 109 43.15 13.86 -21.49
C GLY A 109 44.13 14.82 -20.83
N ASP A 110 45.45 14.59 -20.92
CA ASP A 110 46.45 15.46 -20.29
C ASP A 110 46.44 16.87 -20.92
N ASP A 111 46.30 16.95 -22.25
CA ASP A 111 46.17 18.22 -22.96
C ASP A 111 44.92 19.02 -22.52
N LEU A 112 43.85 18.33 -22.09
CA LEU A 112 42.64 18.97 -21.53
C LEU A 112 42.87 19.44 -20.09
N ARG A 113 43.60 18.66 -19.29
CA ARG A 113 43.94 19.02 -17.90
C ARG A 113 44.89 20.22 -17.84
N ASP A 114 45.79 20.35 -18.81
CA ASP A 114 46.67 21.51 -18.96
C ASP A 114 45.88 22.81 -19.25
N GLU A 115 44.65 22.69 -19.78
CA GLU A 115 43.69 23.78 -20.00
C GLU A 115 42.64 23.92 -18.86
N ASP A 116 42.80 23.20 -17.74
CA ASP A 116 41.87 23.13 -16.59
C ASP A 116 40.47 22.59 -16.96
N ILE A 117 40.39 21.70 -17.97
CA ILE A 117 39.16 21.05 -18.43
C ILE A 117 39.11 19.61 -17.91
N ASP A 118 38.00 19.23 -17.26
CA ASP A 118 37.78 17.84 -16.78
C ASP A 118 37.29 16.92 -17.91
N PRO A 119 38.12 15.96 -18.39
CA PRO A 119 37.73 15.07 -19.48
C PRO A 119 36.53 14.18 -19.14
N ARG A 120 36.31 13.87 -17.85
CA ARG A 120 35.16 13.03 -17.42
C ARG A 120 33.85 13.77 -17.56
N LEU A 121 33.83 15.04 -17.17
CA LEU A 121 32.66 15.89 -17.27
C LEU A 121 32.28 16.08 -18.75
N GLU A 122 33.26 16.31 -19.61
CA GLU A 122 33.04 16.48 -21.05
C GLU A 122 32.58 15.17 -21.70
N PHE A 123 33.17 14.02 -21.34
CA PHE A 123 32.73 12.70 -21.80
C PHE A 123 31.26 12.42 -21.43
N ALA A 124 30.86 12.73 -20.19
CA ALA A 124 29.48 12.59 -19.75
C ALA A 124 28.52 13.53 -20.50
N ARG A 125 28.90 14.79 -20.70
CA ARG A 125 28.11 15.77 -21.46
C ARG A 125 27.92 15.35 -22.91
N PHE A 126 28.97 14.84 -23.55
CA PHE A 126 28.89 14.31 -24.91
C PHE A 126 27.99 13.06 -24.98
N THR A 127 28.06 12.19 -23.97
CA THR A 127 27.22 10.99 -23.87
C THR A 127 25.73 11.34 -23.87
N LEU A 128 25.32 12.39 -23.17
CA LEU A 128 23.93 12.86 -23.18
C LEU A 128 23.47 13.25 -24.59
N VAL A 129 24.27 14.04 -25.31
CA VAL A 129 23.96 14.47 -26.67
C VAL A 129 23.97 13.28 -27.64
N PHE A 130 24.90 12.34 -27.48
CA PHE A 130 24.96 11.13 -28.28
C PHE A 130 23.71 10.26 -28.10
N ASN A 131 23.28 10.01 -26.86
CA ASN A 131 22.08 9.22 -26.57
C ASN A 131 20.82 9.88 -27.13
N GLU A 132 20.71 11.21 -27.04
CA GLU A 132 19.61 11.94 -27.67
C GLU A 132 19.59 11.73 -29.20
N MET A 133 20.76 11.71 -29.85
CA MET A 133 20.86 11.41 -31.28
C MET A 133 20.46 9.96 -31.60
N VAL A 134 20.84 8.99 -30.75
CA VAL A 134 20.40 7.59 -30.85
C VAL A 134 18.88 7.50 -30.78
N ASP A 135 18.25 8.16 -29.81
CA ASP A 135 16.80 8.13 -29.64
C ASP A 135 16.04 8.74 -30.82
N ARG A 136 16.60 9.79 -31.45
CA ARG A 136 16.04 10.40 -32.67
C ARG A 136 16.10 9.48 -33.90
N THR A 137 16.87 8.38 -33.87
CA THR A 137 16.85 7.35 -34.92
C THR A 137 15.68 6.35 -34.79
N ARG A 138 15.06 6.25 -33.61
CA ARG A 138 14.00 5.27 -33.28
C ARG A 138 12.66 5.63 -33.95
N THR A 139 11.87 4.61 -34.30
CA THR A 139 10.50 4.80 -34.80
C THR A 139 9.49 4.81 -33.66
N PRO A 140 8.33 5.50 -33.82
CA PRO A 140 7.26 5.47 -32.81
C PRO A 140 6.73 4.07 -32.46
N ALA A 141 6.89 3.09 -33.35
CA ALA A 141 6.46 1.70 -33.13
C ALA A 141 7.49 0.87 -32.36
N GLU A 142 8.76 1.27 -32.33
CA GLU A 142 9.82 0.66 -31.50
C GLU A 142 9.67 1.15 -30.06
N VAL A 143 9.49 2.46 -29.85
CA VAL A 143 9.27 3.06 -28.51
C VAL A 143 8.06 2.45 -27.80
N ARG A 144 6.93 2.25 -28.51
CA ARG A 144 5.74 1.62 -27.92
C ARG A 144 5.92 0.14 -27.59
N ARG A 145 6.83 -0.57 -28.27
CA ARG A 145 7.11 -1.99 -27.98
C ARG A 145 8.04 -2.14 -26.78
N GLU A 146 9.02 -1.26 -26.65
CA GLU A 146 9.95 -1.20 -25.53
C GLU A 146 9.22 -0.89 -24.22
N HIS A 147 8.32 0.10 -24.22
CA HIS A 147 7.46 0.40 -23.07
C HIS A 147 6.64 -0.82 -22.60
N LYS A 148 6.09 -1.59 -23.54
CA LYS A 148 5.38 -2.84 -23.22
C LYS A 148 6.32 -3.94 -22.71
N LEU A 149 7.56 -3.97 -23.17
CA LEU A 149 8.55 -4.96 -22.74
C LEU A 149 9.05 -4.66 -21.32
N ASP A 150 9.23 -3.39 -20.98
CA ASP A 150 9.59 -2.94 -19.64
C ASP A 150 8.46 -3.19 -18.64
N GLU A 151 7.20 -2.92 -19.01
CA GLU A 151 6.03 -3.31 -18.21
C GLU A 151 5.98 -4.82 -17.96
N ILE A 152 6.24 -5.63 -18.99
CA ILE A 152 6.27 -7.10 -18.86
C ILE A 152 7.45 -7.56 -17.98
N LEU A 153 8.64 -6.99 -18.16
CA LEU A 153 9.83 -7.32 -17.36
C LEU A 153 9.67 -6.91 -15.89
N GLN A 154 8.98 -5.81 -15.62
CA GLN A 154 8.65 -5.36 -14.27
C GLN A 154 7.71 -6.35 -13.59
N VAL A 155 6.63 -6.76 -14.27
CA VAL A 155 5.69 -7.77 -13.77
C VAL A 155 6.36 -9.13 -13.53
N ILE A 156 7.29 -9.55 -14.41
CA ILE A 156 8.04 -10.82 -14.24
C ILE A 156 8.97 -10.76 -13.02
N LYS A 157 9.69 -9.65 -12.82
CA LYS A 157 10.56 -9.48 -11.64
C LYS A 157 9.77 -9.48 -10.33
N GLU A 158 8.63 -8.81 -10.30
CA GLU A 158 7.74 -8.76 -9.13
C GLU A 158 7.14 -10.14 -8.79
N CYS A 159 6.74 -10.93 -9.79
CA CYS A 159 6.24 -12.29 -9.60
C CYS A 159 7.28 -13.25 -8.99
N ASP A 160 8.53 -13.24 -9.47
CA ASP A 160 9.59 -14.08 -8.90
C ASP A 160 9.95 -13.68 -7.47
N LEU A 161 10.01 -12.37 -7.18
CA LEU A 161 10.24 -11.84 -5.84
C LEU A 161 9.13 -12.21 -4.85
N ASN A 162 7.86 -12.12 -5.27
CA ASN A 162 6.72 -12.48 -4.44
C ASN A 162 6.74 -13.97 -4.08
N MET A 163 7.07 -14.84 -5.04
CA MET A 163 7.19 -16.28 -4.79
C MET A 163 8.37 -16.60 -3.85
N ILE A 164 9.52 -15.94 -4.03
CA ILE A 164 10.67 -16.09 -3.14
C ILE A 164 10.34 -15.62 -1.72
N ARG A 165 9.70 -14.44 -1.58
CA ARG A 165 9.29 -13.93 -0.26
C ARG A 165 8.24 -14.80 0.40
N ALA A 166 7.25 -15.30 -0.35
CA ALA A 166 6.26 -16.24 0.19
C ALA A 166 6.94 -17.49 0.78
N LYS A 167 7.91 -18.07 0.06
CA LYS A 167 8.71 -19.19 0.59
C LYS A 167 9.56 -18.80 1.79
N GLN A 168 10.17 -17.62 1.79
CA GLN A 168 10.94 -17.13 2.94
C GLN A 168 10.04 -16.91 4.17
N LEU A 169 8.83 -16.39 3.99
CA LEU A 169 7.80 -16.27 5.02
C LEU A 169 7.42 -17.64 5.59
N GLU A 170 7.19 -18.63 4.73
CA GLU A 170 6.97 -20.02 5.16
C GLU A 170 8.17 -20.57 5.94
N MET A 171 9.41 -20.26 5.54
CA MET A 171 10.61 -20.67 6.29
C MET A 171 10.71 -20.01 7.67
N ILE A 172 10.33 -18.73 7.80
CA ILE A 172 10.39 -17.98 9.06
C ILE A 172 9.28 -18.40 10.02
N GLN A 173 8.06 -18.57 9.50
CA GLN A 173 6.89 -18.97 10.29
C GLN A 173 6.89 -20.47 10.61
N GLY A 174 7.76 -21.23 9.94
CA GLY A 174 7.68 -22.67 9.85
C GLY A 174 6.57 -23.10 8.88
N GLY A 175 6.73 -24.29 8.31
CA GLY A 175 5.67 -24.90 7.50
C GLY A 175 4.38 -25.05 8.30
N ARG A 176 3.26 -25.28 7.61
CA ARG A 176 1.93 -25.42 8.22
C ARG A 176 1.86 -26.39 9.43
N PRO A 177 2.56 -27.54 9.44
CA PRO A 177 2.64 -28.38 10.64
C PRO A 177 3.20 -27.65 11.87
N GLU A 178 4.26 -26.85 11.70
CA GLU A 178 4.88 -26.12 12.81
C GLU A 178 4.00 -24.95 13.27
N GLN A 179 3.31 -24.28 12.34
CA GLN A 179 2.31 -23.27 12.69
C GLN A 179 1.19 -23.86 13.55
N LEU A 180 0.72 -25.06 13.20
CA LEU A 180 -0.28 -25.79 13.95
C LEU A 180 0.25 -26.25 15.32
N LYS A 181 1.49 -26.73 15.41
CA LYS A 181 2.13 -27.04 16.70
C LYS A 181 2.21 -25.80 17.60
N ASN A 182 2.61 -24.66 17.05
CA ASN A 182 2.65 -23.39 17.76
C ASN A 182 1.26 -22.93 18.23
N TRP A 183 0.23 -23.14 17.42
CA TRP A 183 -1.15 -22.90 17.82
C TRP A 183 -1.57 -23.76 19.02
N PHE A 184 -1.30 -25.08 19.00
CA PHE A 184 -1.59 -25.96 20.13
C PHE A 184 -0.82 -25.59 21.41
N ARG A 185 0.45 -25.20 21.31
CA ARG A 185 1.22 -24.66 22.45
C ARG A 185 0.54 -23.43 23.04
N THR A 186 0.01 -22.56 22.18
CA THR A 186 -0.69 -21.32 22.57
C THR A 186 -2.02 -21.61 23.28
N LEU A 187 -2.71 -22.69 22.91
CA LEU A 187 -3.89 -23.20 23.61
C LEU A 187 -3.55 -23.88 24.96
N GLY A 188 -2.26 -24.01 25.29
CA GLY A 188 -1.80 -24.66 26.52
C GLY A 188 -1.73 -26.18 26.42
N TYR A 189 -1.77 -26.76 25.22
CA TYR A 189 -1.65 -28.19 25.02
C TYR A 189 -0.18 -28.61 25.14
N SER A 190 0.06 -29.77 25.75
CA SER A 190 1.40 -30.35 25.86
C SER A 190 1.61 -31.46 24.84
N PHE A 191 2.86 -31.77 24.49
CA PHE A 191 3.19 -32.78 23.50
C PHE A 191 3.61 -34.09 24.18
N GLY A 192 3.17 -35.22 23.62
CA GLY A 192 3.57 -36.55 24.03
C GLY A 192 4.94 -36.96 23.48
N GLY A 193 5.32 -38.22 23.70
CA GLY A 193 6.60 -38.78 23.21
C GLY A 193 6.62 -39.20 21.73
N HIS A 194 5.56 -38.90 20.97
CA HIS A 194 5.42 -39.25 19.56
C HIS A 194 5.40 -37.99 18.71
N ASP A 195 6.37 -37.88 17.80
CA ASP A 195 6.50 -36.79 16.83
C ASP A 195 7.30 -37.32 15.62
N ILE A 196 6.62 -37.50 14.49
CA ILE A 196 7.18 -38.02 13.24
C ILE A 196 6.73 -37.08 12.13
N CYS A 197 7.64 -36.68 11.25
CA CYS A 197 7.32 -35.88 10.08
C CYS A 197 7.99 -36.54 8.87
N THR A 198 7.17 -36.89 7.87
CA THR A 198 7.56 -37.54 6.62
C THR A 198 7.19 -36.63 5.45
N ASP A 199 7.58 -37.00 4.24
CA ASP A 199 7.20 -36.25 3.03
C ASP A 199 5.68 -36.29 2.75
N GLU A 200 4.96 -37.29 3.26
CA GLU A 200 3.52 -37.47 3.03
C GLU A 200 2.65 -36.89 4.14
N TYR A 201 3.09 -37.01 5.39
CA TYR A 201 2.34 -36.58 6.56
C TYR A 201 3.26 -36.26 7.74
N CYS A 202 2.75 -35.45 8.66
CA CYS A 202 3.37 -35.25 9.96
C CYS A 202 2.39 -35.62 11.07
N GLU A 203 2.84 -36.34 12.07
CA GLU A 203 2.01 -36.94 13.11
C GLU A 203 2.66 -36.74 14.48
N TRP A 204 1.87 -36.35 15.46
CA TRP A 204 2.32 -36.18 16.83
C TRP A 204 1.17 -36.41 17.80
N ILE A 205 1.48 -36.62 19.07
CA ILE A 205 0.46 -36.73 20.12
C ILE A 205 0.42 -35.44 20.91
N ILE A 206 -0.77 -34.87 21.07
CA ILE A 206 -1.04 -33.77 21.99
C ILE A 206 -1.78 -34.28 23.23
N ARG A 207 -1.67 -33.52 24.32
CA ARG A 207 -2.32 -33.77 25.60
C ARG A 207 -3.10 -32.52 26.00
N ILE A 208 -4.42 -32.65 26.02
CA ILE A 208 -5.34 -31.57 26.35
C ILE A 208 -5.72 -31.70 27.84
N PRO A 209 -5.66 -30.62 28.63
CA PRO A 209 -6.08 -30.66 30.03
C PRO A 209 -7.56 -31.06 30.18
N ALA A 210 -7.83 -32.13 30.94
CA ALA A 210 -9.17 -32.61 31.23
C ALA A 210 -9.52 -32.44 32.72
N ARG A 211 -10.79 -32.64 33.08
CA ARG A 211 -11.24 -32.51 34.49
C ARG A 211 -10.42 -33.36 35.48
N ARG A 212 -9.85 -34.50 35.03
CA ARG A 212 -8.97 -35.37 35.80
C ARG A 212 -7.87 -35.94 34.92
N GLY A 213 -6.77 -35.19 34.76
CA GLY A 213 -5.60 -35.63 33.98
C GLY A 213 -5.55 -34.94 32.62
N PHE A 214 -5.21 -35.71 31.59
CA PHE A 214 -5.08 -35.21 30.23
C PHE A 214 -5.67 -36.19 29.25
N ASP A 215 -6.42 -35.66 28.29
CA ASP A 215 -6.93 -36.43 27.16
C ASP A 215 -5.83 -36.46 26.10
N SER A 216 -5.45 -37.67 25.66
CA SER A 216 -4.40 -37.85 24.66
C SER A 216 -4.99 -37.97 23.27
N ILE A 217 -4.54 -37.10 22.36
CA ILE A 217 -5.06 -37.00 21.01
C ILE A 217 -3.92 -37.19 20.02
N LEU A 218 -4.09 -38.16 19.13
CA LEU A 218 -3.19 -38.33 17.99
C LEU A 218 -3.56 -37.31 16.91
N VAL A 219 -2.65 -36.43 16.54
CA VAL A 219 -2.85 -35.49 15.45
C VAL A 219 -2.04 -35.94 14.26
N ARG A 220 -2.70 -36.14 13.11
CA ARG A 220 -2.04 -36.33 11.82
C ARG A 220 -2.38 -35.18 10.90
N PHE A 221 -1.35 -34.50 10.41
CA PHE A 221 -1.43 -33.44 9.43
C PHE A 221 -1.00 -33.93 8.05
N ILE A 222 -1.76 -33.55 7.02
CA ILE A 222 -1.46 -33.84 5.61
C ILE A 222 -1.57 -32.57 4.77
N GLU A 223 -0.65 -32.40 3.83
CA GLU A 223 -0.61 -31.22 2.95
C GLU A 223 -1.67 -31.29 1.84
N ASN A 224 -1.96 -32.52 1.41
CA ASN A 224 -2.90 -32.83 0.34
C ASN A 224 -4.35 -32.96 0.86
N GLN A 225 -5.28 -33.22 -0.06
CA GLN A 225 -6.66 -33.51 0.28
C GLN A 225 -6.78 -34.78 1.13
N ALA A 226 -7.59 -34.74 2.20
CA ALA A 226 -7.86 -35.93 3.00
C ALA A 226 -8.70 -36.96 2.24
N GLU A 227 -8.20 -38.19 2.19
CA GLU A 227 -8.89 -39.33 1.59
C GLU A 227 -9.34 -40.35 2.66
N PRO A 228 -10.30 -41.24 2.35
CA PRO A 228 -10.78 -42.26 3.31
C PRO A 228 -9.68 -43.19 3.84
N GLU A 229 -8.61 -43.39 3.07
CA GLU A 229 -7.45 -44.16 3.51
C GLU A 229 -6.70 -43.47 4.66
N ASP A 230 -6.60 -42.15 4.66
CA ASP A 230 -5.94 -41.39 5.70
C ASP A 230 -6.67 -41.51 7.03
N ILE A 231 -8.01 -41.50 7.00
CA ILE A 231 -8.83 -41.73 8.20
C ILE A 231 -8.57 -43.12 8.78
N LYS A 232 -8.51 -44.16 7.94
CA LYS A 232 -8.18 -45.53 8.39
C LYS A 232 -6.77 -45.62 8.99
N ARG A 233 -5.81 -44.88 8.43
CA ARG A 233 -4.44 -44.80 8.97
C ARG A 233 -4.43 -44.13 10.35
N VAL A 234 -5.18 -43.04 10.53
CA VAL A 234 -5.35 -42.39 11.84
C VAL A 234 -6.02 -43.33 12.83
N GLU A 235 -7.08 -44.04 12.44
CA GLU A 235 -7.77 -45.01 13.30
C GLU A 235 -6.84 -46.15 13.76
N ALA A 236 -5.98 -46.65 12.87
CA ALA A 236 -4.99 -47.66 13.20
C ALA A 236 -3.93 -47.11 14.17
N ALA A 237 -3.45 -45.89 13.95
CA ALA A 237 -2.47 -45.24 14.80
C ALA A 237 -3.03 -44.89 16.19
N VAL A 238 -4.30 -44.47 16.29
CA VAL A 238 -5.01 -44.27 17.58
C VAL A 238 -5.02 -45.57 18.38
N LYS A 239 -5.32 -46.71 17.75
CA LYS A 239 -5.28 -48.03 18.41
C LYS A 239 -3.87 -48.43 18.84
N GLN A 240 -2.87 -48.18 17.99
CA GLN A 240 -1.47 -48.50 18.27
C GLN A 240 -0.90 -47.71 19.44
N HIS A 241 -1.17 -46.41 19.49
CA HIS A 241 -0.68 -45.50 20.53
C HIS A 241 -1.60 -45.40 21.74
N GLN A 242 -2.75 -46.10 21.72
CA GLN A 242 -3.77 -46.09 22.77
C GLN A 242 -4.23 -44.67 23.15
N THR A 243 -4.36 -43.79 22.15
CA THR A 243 -4.89 -42.45 22.36
C THR A 243 -6.42 -42.50 22.50
N GLU A 244 -6.99 -41.46 23.10
CA GLU A 244 -8.44 -41.37 23.31
C GLU A 244 -9.15 -41.00 22.01
N GLU A 245 -8.56 -40.05 21.28
CA GLU A 245 -9.04 -39.56 19.99
C GLU A 245 -7.91 -39.48 18.95
N GLY A 246 -8.30 -39.34 17.68
CA GLY A 246 -7.42 -39.02 16.56
C GLY A 246 -7.98 -37.91 15.70
N TRP A 247 -7.17 -36.90 15.38
CA TRP A 247 -7.56 -35.79 14.52
C TRP A 247 -6.76 -35.84 13.22
N LEU A 248 -7.44 -36.00 12.09
CA LEU A 248 -6.87 -35.80 10.76
C LEU A 248 -7.07 -34.34 10.34
N ILE A 249 -5.97 -33.61 10.15
CA ILE A 249 -6.00 -32.21 9.75
C ILE A 249 -5.43 -32.09 8.34
N ALA A 250 -6.28 -31.77 7.38
CA ALA A 250 -5.86 -31.46 6.01
C ALA A 250 -5.56 -29.98 5.84
N ALA A 251 -4.57 -29.68 5.02
CA ALA A 251 -4.11 -28.31 4.90
C ALA A 251 -5.07 -27.37 4.16
N HIS A 252 -5.94 -27.91 3.28
CA HIS A 252 -6.90 -27.11 2.48
C HIS A 252 -8.28 -27.75 2.31
N ARG A 253 -8.37 -29.06 2.05
CA ARG A 253 -9.63 -29.72 1.67
C ARG A 253 -9.70 -31.14 2.19
N THR A 254 -10.93 -31.60 2.40
CA THR A 254 -11.24 -32.97 2.80
C THR A 254 -12.23 -33.54 1.79
N SER A 255 -12.02 -34.79 1.36
CA SER A 255 -12.98 -35.46 0.47
C SER A 255 -14.29 -35.70 1.21
N ARG A 256 -15.41 -35.68 0.48
CA ARG A 256 -16.73 -35.99 1.04
C ARG A 256 -16.74 -37.36 1.73
N SER A 257 -16.15 -38.36 1.09
CA SER A 257 -16.05 -39.72 1.62
C SER A 257 -15.22 -39.80 2.91
N ALA A 258 -14.15 -38.98 3.04
CA ALA A 258 -13.37 -38.91 4.27
C ALA A 258 -14.16 -38.26 5.40
N LYS A 259 -14.90 -37.17 5.12
CA LYS A 259 -15.80 -36.53 6.11
C LYS A 259 -16.87 -37.51 6.59
N GLU A 260 -17.58 -38.17 5.66
CA GLU A 260 -18.61 -39.16 6.01
C GLU A 260 -18.05 -40.32 6.86
N LEU A 261 -16.81 -40.76 6.59
CA LEU A 261 -16.18 -41.84 7.36
C LEU A 261 -15.75 -41.38 8.77
N ALA A 262 -15.29 -40.14 8.91
CA ALA A 262 -14.97 -39.53 10.20
C ALA A 262 -16.23 -39.29 11.05
N GLU A 263 -17.32 -38.78 10.45
CA GLU A 263 -18.60 -38.54 11.13
C GLU A 263 -19.24 -39.83 11.68
N ASN A 264 -18.97 -40.97 11.04
CA ASN A 264 -19.42 -42.29 11.50
C ASN A 264 -18.47 -42.94 12.55
N ASN A 265 -17.45 -42.21 13.00
CA ASN A 265 -16.46 -42.70 13.97
C ASN A 265 -16.47 -41.86 15.25
N ASP A 266 -16.71 -42.50 16.39
CA ASP A 266 -16.79 -41.79 17.68
C ASP A 266 -15.43 -41.31 18.22
N LYS A 267 -14.32 -41.69 17.58
CA LYS A 267 -12.95 -41.41 18.06
C LYS A 267 -12.06 -40.69 17.05
N VAL A 268 -12.45 -40.61 15.78
CA VAL A 268 -11.61 -40.02 14.74
C VAL A 268 -12.32 -38.86 14.07
N PHE A 269 -11.76 -37.67 14.22
CA PHE A 269 -12.29 -36.44 13.68
C PHE A 269 -11.46 -35.96 12.50
N CYS A 270 -12.10 -35.28 11.54
CA CYS A 270 -11.44 -34.78 10.34
C CYS A 270 -11.74 -33.29 10.15
N TYR A 271 -10.67 -32.49 10.06
CA TYR A 271 -10.73 -31.05 9.94
C TYR A 271 -9.86 -30.58 8.77
N THR A 272 -10.21 -29.45 8.19
CA THR A 272 -9.24 -28.58 7.54
C THR A 272 -8.53 -27.71 8.58
N PHE A 273 -7.34 -27.20 8.23
CA PHE A 273 -6.62 -26.32 9.14
C PHE A 273 -7.46 -25.11 9.56
N ASP A 274 -8.23 -24.53 8.63
CA ASP A 274 -9.08 -23.38 8.94
C ASP A 274 -10.32 -23.78 9.80
N GLU A 275 -10.94 -24.94 9.56
CA GLU A 275 -12.06 -25.43 10.40
C GLU A 275 -11.61 -25.61 11.86
N LEU A 276 -10.40 -26.11 12.10
CA LEU A 276 -9.87 -26.28 13.46
C LEU A 276 -9.63 -24.93 14.16
N LEU A 277 -9.18 -23.91 13.42
CA LEU A 277 -9.01 -22.56 13.98
C LEU A 277 -10.37 -21.93 14.33
N ASP A 278 -11.38 -22.13 13.47
CA ASP A 278 -12.73 -21.61 13.64
C ASP A 278 -13.42 -22.18 14.91
N GLU A 279 -13.10 -23.41 15.33
CA GLU A 279 -13.64 -24.01 16.57
C GLU A 279 -13.12 -23.33 17.85
N GLN A 280 -11.91 -22.80 17.82
CA GLN A 280 -11.24 -22.23 18.99
C GLN A 280 -11.33 -20.70 19.06
N ALA A 281 -11.84 -20.04 18.01
CA ALA A 281 -11.96 -18.59 17.94
C ALA A 281 -13.29 -18.15 17.32
N ASP A 282 -14.29 -17.88 18.16
CA ASP A 282 -15.62 -17.43 17.72
C ASP A 282 -15.70 -15.90 17.58
N PHE A 283 -15.78 -15.41 16.34
CA PHE A 283 -15.91 -13.99 16.00
C PHE A 283 -17.35 -13.53 15.76
N SER A 284 -18.36 -14.37 16.03
CA SER A 284 -19.78 -14.07 15.70
C SER A 284 -20.28 -12.75 16.29
N ARG A 285 -19.89 -12.43 17.53
CA ARG A 285 -20.26 -11.14 18.17
C ARG A 285 -19.64 -9.93 17.46
N TYR A 286 -18.41 -10.06 17.00
CA TYR A 286 -17.75 -9.03 16.20
C TYR A 286 -18.42 -8.86 14.84
N PHE A 287 -18.79 -9.97 14.18
CA PHE A 287 -19.51 -9.92 12.90
C PHE A 287 -20.86 -9.21 13.03
N ASN A 288 -21.64 -9.54 14.06
CA ASN A 288 -22.91 -8.87 14.34
C ASN A 288 -22.72 -7.37 14.59
N TRP A 289 -21.67 -6.98 15.31
CA TRP A 289 -21.35 -5.57 15.53
C TRP A 289 -21.00 -4.85 14.22
N LEU A 290 -20.14 -5.44 13.39
CA LEU A 290 -19.70 -4.84 12.13
C LEU A 290 -20.87 -4.67 11.17
N GLU A 291 -21.70 -5.71 11.02
CA GLU A 291 -22.91 -5.68 10.20
C GLU A 291 -23.90 -4.61 10.70
N SER A 292 -24.14 -4.55 12.01
CA SER A 292 -25.03 -3.53 12.60
C SER A 292 -24.48 -2.12 12.36
N PHE A 293 -23.17 -1.91 12.55
CA PHE A 293 -22.53 -0.62 12.31
C PHE A 293 -22.73 -0.13 10.87
N VAL A 294 -22.56 -1.02 9.90
CA VAL A 294 -22.72 -0.73 8.46
C VAL A 294 -24.18 -0.44 8.12
N LYS A 295 -25.11 -1.31 8.54
CA LYS A 295 -26.54 -1.19 8.22
C LYS A 295 -27.21 0.02 8.88
N GLU A 296 -26.93 0.28 10.16
CA GLU A 296 -27.50 1.43 10.89
C GLU A 296 -27.12 2.77 10.25
N ARG A 297 -25.91 2.84 9.67
CA ARG A 297 -25.40 4.03 8.99
C ARG A 297 -25.64 4.01 7.49
N ARG A 298 -26.34 2.99 6.99
CA ARG A 298 -26.64 2.76 5.57
C ARG A 298 -25.39 2.75 4.68
N ILE A 299 -24.24 2.32 5.22
CA ILE A 299 -22.99 2.27 4.47
C ILE A 299 -23.10 1.24 3.34
N ASP A 300 -23.82 0.13 3.55
CA ASP A 300 -24.11 -0.88 2.54
C ASP A 300 -24.82 -0.32 1.29
N ALA A 301 -25.76 0.61 1.47
CA ALA A 301 -26.54 1.19 0.38
C ALA A 301 -25.92 2.48 -0.18
N ASP A 302 -25.48 3.37 0.72
CA ASP A 302 -25.17 4.75 0.40
C ASP A 302 -23.67 4.97 0.11
N TYR A 303 -22.82 3.95 0.28
CA TYR A 303 -21.38 4.04 -0.01
C TYR A 303 -21.09 4.28 -1.50
N VAL A 304 -20.11 5.14 -1.76
CA VAL A 304 -19.56 5.42 -3.09
C VAL A 304 -18.03 5.24 -3.01
N PRO A 305 -17.43 4.37 -3.84
CA PRO A 305 -15.99 4.11 -3.82
C PRO A 305 -15.17 5.38 -4.06
N LEU A 306 -13.97 5.44 -3.48
CA LEU A 306 -13.09 6.61 -3.51
C LEU A 306 -11.87 6.38 -4.41
N ALA A 307 -11.46 7.40 -5.15
CA ALA A 307 -10.16 7.38 -5.82
C ALA A 307 -9.05 7.59 -4.80
N CYS A 308 -7.87 7.04 -5.09
CA CYS A 308 -6.68 7.26 -4.27
C CYS A 308 -5.44 7.49 -5.12
N LYS A 309 -4.48 8.17 -4.51
CA LYS A 309 -3.17 8.46 -5.08
C LYS A 309 -2.08 7.76 -4.28
N ARG A 310 -1.06 7.29 -4.98
CA ARG A 310 0.17 6.76 -4.39
C ARG A 310 1.33 7.64 -4.82
N GLU A 311 2.09 8.15 -3.86
CA GLU A 311 3.33 8.84 -4.17
C GLU A 311 4.41 7.84 -4.59
N ILE A 312 5.07 8.11 -5.72
CA ILE A 312 6.28 7.40 -6.12
C ILE A 312 7.47 8.13 -5.52
N ILE A 313 8.27 7.39 -4.76
CA ILE A 313 9.43 7.93 -4.06
C ILE A 313 10.65 7.12 -4.48
N ASP A 314 11.72 7.80 -4.85
CA ASP A 314 13.01 7.19 -5.11
C ASP A 314 13.54 6.59 -3.79
N GLN A 315 13.75 5.27 -3.79
CA GLN A 315 14.15 4.53 -2.59
C GLN A 315 15.59 4.87 -2.12
N THR A 316 16.39 5.49 -2.98
CA THR A 316 17.80 5.85 -2.73
C THR A 316 17.91 7.29 -2.21
N THR A 317 17.19 8.22 -2.83
CA THR A 317 17.24 9.65 -2.45
C THR A 317 16.16 10.03 -1.43
N GLY A 318 15.09 9.25 -1.35
CA GLY A 318 13.90 9.55 -0.56
C GLY A 318 13.08 10.72 -1.11
N GLU A 319 13.35 11.16 -2.35
CA GLU A 319 12.63 12.25 -3.00
C GLU A 319 11.42 11.73 -3.77
N ARG A 320 10.36 12.56 -3.81
CA ARG A 320 9.15 12.28 -4.58
C ARG A 320 9.46 12.43 -6.07
N THR A 321 9.36 11.33 -6.81
CA THR A 321 9.62 11.28 -8.26
C THR A 321 8.36 11.27 -9.10
N GLY A 322 7.20 10.97 -8.50
CA GLY A 322 5.93 10.94 -9.23
C GLY A 322 4.72 10.67 -8.33
N GLU A 323 3.56 10.48 -8.98
CA GLU A 323 2.30 10.10 -8.35
C GLU A 323 1.51 9.20 -9.30
N GLU A 324 0.92 8.14 -8.78
CA GLU A 324 -0.01 7.27 -9.50
C GLU A 324 -1.41 7.46 -8.95
N ARG A 325 -2.40 7.59 -9.84
CA ARG A 325 -3.80 7.68 -9.48
C ARG A 325 -4.51 6.37 -9.77
N TYR A 326 -5.34 5.92 -8.83
CA TYR A 326 -6.18 4.73 -8.93
C TYR A 326 -7.64 5.17 -8.84
N GLY A 327 -8.36 5.05 -9.96
CA GLY A 327 -9.76 5.45 -10.09
C GLY A 327 -10.65 4.27 -10.49
N LYS A 328 -11.71 4.55 -11.24
CA LYS A 328 -12.72 3.55 -11.64
C LYS A 328 -12.14 2.36 -12.40
N GLU A 329 -11.18 2.58 -13.29
CA GLU A 329 -10.61 1.55 -14.16
C GLU A 329 -9.78 0.54 -13.38
N GLU A 330 -9.15 0.97 -12.28
CA GLU A 330 -8.30 0.14 -11.41
C GLU A 330 -9.06 -0.52 -10.26
N GLY A 331 -10.38 -0.30 -10.18
CA GLY A 331 -11.25 -0.79 -9.11
C GLY A 331 -11.26 0.09 -7.85
N TRP A 332 -10.94 1.38 -7.98
CA TRP A 332 -10.85 2.35 -6.88
C TRP A 332 -9.85 1.91 -5.79
N ILE A 333 -9.96 2.47 -4.58
CA ILE A 333 -9.12 2.06 -3.47
C ILE A 333 -9.29 0.57 -3.11
N GLU A 334 -10.50 0.02 -3.23
CA GLU A 334 -10.77 -1.40 -2.94
C GLU A 334 -9.91 -2.31 -3.82
N GLY A 335 -9.87 -2.04 -5.13
CA GLY A 335 -9.06 -2.79 -6.08
C GLY A 335 -7.56 -2.69 -5.78
N TYR A 336 -7.09 -1.54 -5.28
CA TYR A 336 -5.71 -1.40 -4.81
C TYR A 336 -5.45 -2.26 -3.57
N ILE A 337 -6.35 -2.21 -2.59
CA ILE A 337 -6.19 -2.94 -1.31
C ILE A 337 -6.29 -4.45 -1.54
N ASP A 338 -7.14 -4.91 -2.46
CA ASP A 338 -7.20 -6.32 -2.87
C ASP A 338 -5.85 -6.79 -3.44
N ARG A 339 -5.22 -6.04 -4.35
CA ARG A 339 -3.88 -6.34 -4.87
C ARG A 339 -2.81 -6.29 -3.78
N TRP A 340 -2.89 -5.29 -2.90
CA TRP A 340 -1.99 -5.17 -1.75
C TRP A 340 -2.13 -6.35 -0.79
N LEU A 341 -3.33 -6.88 -0.56
CA LEU A 341 -3.56 -8.04 0.31
C LEU A 341 -2.90 -9.31 -0.23
N GLU A 342 -2.90 -9.49 -1.56
CA GLU A 342 -2.30 -10.64 -2.23
C GLU A 342 -0.77 -10.60 -2.24
N ASP A 343 -0.16 -9.42 -2.14
CA ASP A 343 1.29 -9.24 -2.19
C ASP A 343 1.97 -9.60 -0.84
N PRO A 344 2.74 -10.70 -0.73
CA PRO A 344 3.40 -11.10 0.51
C PRO A 344 4.53 -10.14 0.93
N CYS A 345 5.01 -9.27 0.04
CA CYS A 345 6.08 -8.31 0.31
C CYS A 345 5.60 -7.07 1.10
N LYS A 346 4.29 -6.85 1.16
CA LYS A 346 3.69 -5.67 1.77
C LYS A 346 2.93 -6.05 3.03
N GLU A 347 3.24 -5.41 4.14
CA GLU A 347 2.66 -5.78 5.45
C GLU A 347 1.81 -4.65 6.03
N HIS A 348 2.11 -3.41 5.67
CA HIS A 348 1.48 -2.21 6.21
C HIS A 348 1.15 -1.21 5.11
N ILE A 349 -0.03 -0.60 5.21
CA ILE A 349 -0.44 0.52 4.37
C ILE A 349 -1.12 1.60 5.20
N SER A 350 -0.73 2.85 4.96
CA SER A 350 -1.34 4.02 5.60
C SER A 350 -2.24 4.74 4.61
N ILE A 351 -3.52 4.90 4.94
CA ILE A 351 -4.52 5.61 4.15
C ILE A 351 -4.71 6.98 4.77
N LEU A 352 -4.22 7.99 4.07
CA LEU A 352 -4.32 9.39 4.42
C LEU A 352 -5.48 10.04 3.69
N GLY A 353 -5.95 11.13 4.25
CA GLY A 353 -6.96 11.98 3.61
C GLY A 353 -7.43 13.03 4.59
N GLU A 354 -8.00 14.11 4.08
CA GLU A 354 -8.53 15.18 4.91
C GLU A 354 -9.69 14.74 5.82
N PHE A 355 -10.18 15.65 6.66
CA PHE A 355 -11.42 15.42 7.38
C PHE A 355 -12.60 15.28 6.41
N GLY A 356 -13.42 14.24 6.63
CA GLY A 356 -14.68 14.05 5.93
C GLY A 356 -14.59 13.31 4.59
N THR A 357 -13.40 12.89 4.15
CA THR A 357 -13.19 12.18 2.87
C THR A 357 -13.70 10.74 2.85
N GLY A 358 -14.22 10.21 3.97
CA GLY A 358 -14.81 8.87 4.01
C GLY A 358 -13.90 7.73 4.47
N LYS A 359 -12.73 8.02 5.08
CA LYS A 359 -11.81 6.99 5.65
C LYS A 359 -12.52 5.92 6.47
N THR A 360 -13.33 6.33 7.46
CA THR A 360 -14.11 5.42 8.32
C THR A 360 -15.17 4.64 7.54
N TRP A 361 -15.79 5.25 6.53
CA TRP A 361 -16.78 4.55 5.70
C TRP A 361 -16.10 3.48 4.84
N PHE A 362 -14.98 3.83 4.21
CA PHE A 362 -14.15 2.89 3.46
C PHE A 362 -13.73 1.70 4.33
N THR A 363 -13.17 1.93 5.53
CA THR A 363 -12.68 0.85 6.38
C THR A 363 -13.78 -0.12 6.80
N HIS A 364 -14.95 0.38 7.20
CA HIS A 364 -16.06 -0.46 7.63
C HIS A 364 -16.75 -1.15 6.45
N HIS A 365 -16.91 -0.46 5.32
CA HIS A 365 -17.45 -1.05 4.09
C HIS A 365 -16.55 -2.19 3.58
N TYR A 366 -15.26 -1.92 3.43
CA TYR A 366 -14.30 -2.92 2.96
C TYR A 366 -14.20 -4.11 3.92
N ALA A 367 -14.13 -3.86 5.23
CA ALA A 367 -14.15 -4.93 6.23
C ALA A 367 -15.42 -5.77 6.15
N TRP A 368 -16.58 -5.15 5.94
CA TRP A 368 -17.84 -5.86 5.81
C TRP A 368 -17.86 -6.75 4.57
N GLN A 369 -17.39 -6.25 3.41
CA GLN A 369 -17.24 -7.07 2.20
C GLN A 369 -16.29 -8.26 2.39
N VAL A 370 -15.15 -8.05 3.06
CA VAL A 370 -14.19 -9.13 3.35
C VAL A 370 -14.79 -10.13 4.36
N MET A 371 -15.56 -9.66 5.34
CA MET A 371 -16.29 -10.49 6.30
C MET A 371 -17.34 -11.36 5.61
N GLU A 372 -18.13 -10.81 4.68
CA GLU A 372 -19.10 -11.58 3.90
C GLU A 372 -18.41 -12.69 3.10
N LYS A 373 -17.30 -12.37 2.42
CA LYS A 373 -16.46 -13.38 1.73
C LYS A 373 -15.93 -14.45 2.69
N TYR A 374 -15.57 -14.07 3.91
CA TYR A 374 -15.12 -15.00 4.95
C TYR A 374 -16.25 -15.95 5.38
N ILE A 375 -17.44 -15.43 5.64
CA ILE A 375 -18.62 -16.22 6.01
C ILE A 375 -19.02 -17.16 4.87
N GLU A 376 -19.06 -16.67 3.64
CA GLU A 376 -19.36 -17.47 2.45
C GLU A 376 -18.32 -18.59 2.25
N ALA A 377 -17.03 -18.30 2.43
CA ALA A 377 -15.98 -19.31 2.39
C ALA A 377 -16.13 -20.36 3.49
N LYS A 378 -16.58 -19.94 4.68
CA LYS A 378 -16.89 -20.84 5.81
C LYS A 378 -18.02 -21.80 5.49
N GLU A 379 -19.14 -21.29 5.01
CA GLU A 379 -20.30 -22.10 4.63
C GLU A 379 -20.00 -23.09 3.50
N LYS A 380 -19.15 -22.69 2.54
CA LYS A 380 -18.75 -23.53 1.41
C LYS A 380 -17.58 -24.48 1.69
N GLY A 381 -17.00 -24.43 2.89
CA GLY A 381 -15.81 -25.23 3.23
C GLY A 381 -14.57 -24.89 2.38
N LEU A 382 -14.45 -23.63 1.93
CA LEU A 382 -13.31 -23.13 1.16
C LEU A 382 -12.25 -22.51 2.08
N LYS A 383 -11.03 -22.36 1.56
CA LYS A 383 -9.95 -21.65 2.28
C LYS A 383 -10.46 -20.28 2.73
N ARG A 384 -10.24 -19.95 4.01
CA ARG A 384 -10.69 -18.67 4.56
C ARG A 384 -9.84 -17.53 4.02
N PRO A 385 -10.44 -16.40 3.57
CA PRO A 385 -9.69 -15.17 3.42
C PRO A 385 -9.26 -14.65 4.80
N ARG A 386 -8.45 -13.58 4.84
CA ARG A 386 -8.10 -12.92 6.09
C ARG A 386 -9.36 -12.38 6.77
N LEU A 387 -9.53 -12.66 8.06
CA LEU A 387 -10.61 -12.12 8.86
C LEU A 387 -10.32 -10.64 9.16
N PRO A 388 -11.22 -9.71 8.76
CA PRO A 388 -11.00 -8.29 8.98
C PRO A 388 -11.35 -7.91 10.42
N LEU A 389 -10.48 -7.15 11.07
CA LEU A 389 -10.70 -6.60 12.41
C LEU A 389 -10.57 -5.07 12.34
N VAL A 390 -11.70 -4.38 12.46
CA VAL A 390 -11.76 -2.91 12.50
C VAL A 390 -11.64 -2.42 13.94
N ILE A 391 -10.52 -1.78 14.26
CA ILE A 391 -10.22 -1.19 15.55
C ILE A 391 -10.36 0.33 15.45
N GLN A 392 -11.43 0.88 16.02
CA GLN A 392 -11.61 2.33 16.15
C GLN A 392 -10.70 2.87 17.27
N LEU A 393 -9.61 3.54 16.90
CA LEU A 393 -8.54 3.93 17.84
C LEU A 393 -9.01 4.95 18.89
N ARG A 394 -10.04 5.75 18.58
CA ARG A 394 -10.67 6.70 19.52
C ARG A 394 -11.18 6.05 20.81
N ASP A 395 -11.57 4.78 20.75
CA ASP A 395 -12.09 4.04 21.91
C ASP A 395 -10.95 3.67 22.89
N TYR A 396 -9.69 3.74 22.43
CA TYR A 396 -8.50 3.29 23.14
C TYR A 396 -7.51 4.42 23.43
N SER A 397 -7.96 5.68 23.48
CA SER A 397 -7.12 6.86 23.75
C SER A 397 -6.33 6.81 25.07
N LYS A 398 -6.73 5.93 26.01
CA LYS A 398 -6.06 5.72 27.31
C LYS A 398 -5.20 4.46 27.36
N ALA A 399 -5.18 3.63 26.30
CA ALA A 399 -4.39 2.41 26.27
C ALA A 399 -2.89 2.75 26.31
N LEU A 400 -2.15 2.11 27.21
CA LEU A 400 -0.72 2.37 27.40
C LEU A 400 0.16 1.61 26.41
N ASN A 401 -0.34 0.51 25.84
CA ASN A 401 0.37 -0.36 24.89
C ASN A 401 -0.60 -1.19 24.02
N SER A 402 -0.08 -1.85 22.97
CA SER A 402 -0.87 -2.65 22.04
C SER A 402 -1.57 -3.85 22.69
N GLU A 403 -0.93 -4.52 23.65
CA GLU A 403 -1.53 -5.65 24.38
C GLU A 403 -2.81 -5.24 25.11
N SER A 404 -2.81 -4.08 25.78
CA SER A 404 -4.00 -3.56 26.46
C SER A 404 -5.13 -3.20 25.50
N LEU A 405 -4.79 -2.65 24.32
CA LEU A 405 -5.76 -2.34 23.27
C LEU A 405 -6.43 -3.61 22.73
N PHE A 406 -5.64 -4.63 22.38
CA PHE A 406 -6.19 -5.89 21.87
C PHE A 406 -6.94 -6.68 22.95
N SER A 407 -6.46 -6.65 24.19
CA SER A 407 -7.18 -7.30 25.30
C SER A 407 -8.54 -6.66 25.54
N ASP A 408 -8.63 -5.32 25.48
CA ASP A 408 -9.91 -4.62 25.61
C ASP A 408 -10.82 -4.88 24.39
N PHE A 409 -10.25 -4.88 23.18
CA PHE A 409 -10.97 -5.22 21.95
C PHE A 409 -11.57 -6.64 21.99
N PHE A 410 -10.76 -7.66 22.25
CA PHE A 410 -11.19 -9.06 22.25
C PHE A 410 -12.08 -9.37 23.44
N PHE A 411 -11.66 -9.07 24.67
CA PHE A 411 -12.33 -9.61 25.86
C PHE A 411 -13.43 -8.73 26.43
N ARG A 412 -13.34 -7.40 26.26
CA ARG A 412 -14.32 -6.47 26.83
C ARG A 412 -15.33 -5.97 25.80
N LYS A 413 -14.85 -5.48 24.66
CA LYS A 413 -15.70 -4.82 23.66
C LYS A 413 -16.50 -5.82 22.84
N HIS A 414 -15.84 -6.84 22.32
CA HIS A 414 -16.47 -7.83 21.44
C HIS A 414 -16.69 -9.20 22.08
N GLU A 415 -16.13 -9.43 23.28
CA GLU A 415 -16.25 -10.68 24.04
C GLU A 415 -15.93 -11.94 23.20
N ILE A 416 -14.86 -11.85 22.41
CA ILE A 416 -14.31 -12.93 21.60
C ILE A 416 -13.54 -13.89 22.52
N PRO A 417 -13.91 -15.18 22.58
CA PRO A 417 -13.31 -16.15 23.49
C PRO A 417 -11.96 -16.65 22.95
N LEU A 418 -10.91 -15.84 23.11
CA LEU A 418 -9.52 -16.26 22.88
C LEU A 418 -8.87 -16.73 24.20
N PRO A 419 -7.90 -17.66 24.16
CA PRO A 419 -7.18 -18.09 25.37
C PRO A 419 -6.28 -16.98 25.96
N GLY A 420 -5.97 -15.94 25.19
CA GLY A 420 -5.14 -14.80 25.60
C GLY A 420 -4.60 -14.01 24.42
N TYR A 421 -3.81 -12.97 24.72
CA TYR A 421 -3.14 -12.12 23.72
C TYR A 421 -2.21 -12.91 22.78
N SER A 422 -1.55 -13.96 23.28
CA SER A 422 -0.68 -14.82 22.49
C SER A 422 -1.40 -15.54 21.34
N ALA A 423 -2.68 -15.87 21.50
CA ALA A 423 -3.48 -16.44 20.40
C ALA A 423 -3.72 -15.42 19.29
N PHE A 424 -3.99 -14.16 19.64
CA PHE A 424 -4.04 -13.09 18.65
C PHE A 424 -2.70 -12.95 17.90
N GLU A 425 -1.57 -12.93 18.62
CA GLU A 425 -0.25 -12.82 17.98
C GLU A 425 0.00 -13.97 17.00
N GLN A 426 -0.40 -15.19 17.38
CA GLN A 426 -0.23 -16.37 16.54
C GLN A 426 -1.13 -16.32 15.29
N LEU A 427 -2.41 -15.94 15.42
CA LEU A 427 -3.31 -15.76 14.28
C LEU A 427 -2.81 -14.66 13.32
N ASN A 428 -2.29 -13.57 13.88
CA ASN A 428 -1.73 -12.46 13.10
C ASN A 428 -0.48 -12.91 12.32
N ARG A 429 0.46 -13.62 12.97
CA ARG A 429 1.65 -14.20 12.33
C ARG A 429 1.28 -15.20 11.24
N MET A 430 0.30 -16.06 11.47
CA MET A 430 -0.20 -17.03 10.48
C MET A 430 -0.93 -16.37 9.29
N GLY A 431 -1.01 -15.05 9.26
CA GLY A 431 -1.66 -14.29 8.20
C GLY A 431 -3.16 -14.57 8.11
N ARG A 432 -3.81 -14.87 9.23
CA ARG A 432 -5.26 -15.11 9.31
C ARG A 432 -6.07 -13.85 9.54
N LEU A 433 -5.42 -12.76 9.95
CA LEU A 433 -6.07 -11.50 10.27
C LEU A 433 -5.70 -10.40 9.25
N LEU A 434 -6.65 -9.49 9.04
CA LEU A 434 -6.46 -8.18 8.43
C LEU A 434 -6.80 -7.13 9.49
N LEU A 435 -5.80 -6.44 10.01
CA LEU A 435 -5.98 -5.43 11.06
C LEU A 435 -6.24 -4.08 10.40
N ILE A 436 -7.34 -3.42 10.76
CA ILE A 436 -7.73 -2.12 10.21
C ILE A 436 -7.85 -1.15 11.38
N PHE A 437 -6.84 -0.32 11.56
CA PHE A 437 -6.80 0.72 12.58
C PHE A 437 -7.40 2.00 12.03
N ASP A 438 -8.59 2.37 12.52
CA ASP A 438 -9.32 3.54 12.05
C ASP A 438 -9.17 4.73 13.01
N GLY A 439 -8.78 5.89 12.49
CA GLY A 439 -8.75 7.16 13.22
C GLY A 439 -7.51 7.35 14.10
N PHE A 440 -6.30 7.20 13.55
CA PHE A 440 -5.06 7.41 14.31
C PHE A 440 -4.95 8.81 14.92
N ASP A 441 -5.45 9.82 14.20
CA ASP A 441 -5.50 11.21 14.66
C ASP A 441 -6.42 11.44 15.87
N GLU A 442 -7.35 10.52 16.14
CA GLU A 442 -8.28 10.60 17.28
C GLU A 442 -7.69 10.01 18.57
N MET A 443 -6.60 9.24 18.45
CA MET A 443 -5.83 8.69 19.58
C MET A 443 -4.53 9.48 19.82
N ALA A 444 -4.02 10.16 18.81
CA ALA A 444 -2.81 10.96 18.89
C ALA A 444 -3.07 12.27 19.65
N ASP A 445 -2.26 12.51 20.69
CA ASP A 445 -2.22 13.79 21.39
C ASP A 445 -1.70 14.86 20.42
N LYS A 446 -2.57 15.81 20.02
CA LYS A 446 -2.28 16.79 18.96
C LYS A 446 -1.18 17.79 19.36
N LEU A 447 -0.87 17.88 20.65
CA LEU A 447 0.11 18.82 21.19
C LEU A 447 1.48 18.16 21.45
N ASP A 448 1.55 16.83 21.52
CA ASP A 448 2.78 16.08 21.78
C ASP A 448 3.15 15.14 20.62
N ARG A 449 3.99 15.67 19.70
CA ARG A 449 4.54 14.91 18.57
C ARG A 449 5.28 13.64 19.01
N GLN A 450 5.95 13.63 20.16
CA GLN A 450 6.69 12.46 20.63
C GLN A 450 5.74 11.35 21.08
N LYS A 451 4.66 11.71 21.78
CA LYS A 451 3.60 10.76 22.17
C LYS A 451 2.87 10.18 20.97
N MET A 452 2.58 11.01 19.96
CA MET A 452 2.02 10.54 18.68
C MET A 452 2.96 9.54 17.99
N ILE A 453 4.26 9.84 17.90
CA ILE A 453 5.26 8.91 17.35
C ILE A 453 5.29 7.61 18.16
N ASN A 454 5.32 7.69 19.50
CA ASN A 454 5.32 6.50 20.36
C ASN A 454 4.07 5.63 20.15
N ASN A 455 2.89 6.24 20.04
CA ASN A 455 1.64 5.54 19.77
C ASN A 455 1.67 4.83 18.40
N PHE A 456 2.19 5.50 17.36
CA PHE A 456 2.41 4.88 16.06
C PHE A 456 3.33 3.66 16.18
N TRP A 457 4.40 3.75 16.96
CA TRP A 457 5.33 2.64 17.18
C TRP A 457 4.68 1.45 17.91
N GLU A 458 3.83 1.70 18.90
CA GLU A 458 3.12 0.62 19.60
C GLU A 458 2.18 -0.14 18.67
N LEU A 459 1.50 0.57 17.75
CA LEU A 459 0.69 -0.08 16.71
C LEU A 459 1.56 -0.81 15.69
N ALA A 460 2.67 -0.22 15.26
CA ALA A 460 3.59 -0.84 14.31
C ALA A 460 4.22 -2.15 14.83
N ARG A 461 4.27 -2.38 16.14
CA ARG A 461 4.77 -3.66 16.71
C ARG A 461 3.95 -4.87 16.31
N VAL A 462 2.67 -4.69 15.94
CA VAL A 462 1.86 -5.81 15.45
C VAL A 462 2.09 -6.13 13.97
N VAL A 463 2.84 -5.30 13.26
CA VAL A 463 3.29 -5.56 11.89
C VAL A 463 4.50 -6.47 11.96
N VAL A 464 4.25 -7.77 11.86
CA VAL A 464 5.25 -8.84 11.84
C VAL A 464 5.16 -9.59 10.51
N PRO A 465 6.17 -10.39 10.12
CA PRO A 465 6.10 -11.19 8.91
C PRO A 465 4.80 -12.00 8.81
N GLY A 466 4.01 -11.74 7.78
CA GLY A 466 2.72 -12.37 7.50
C GLY A 466 1.49 -11.56 7.93
N ALA A 467 1.67 -10.52 8.74
CA ALA A 467 0.61 -9.60 9.14
C ALA A 467 0.18 -8.71 7.96
N LYS A 468 -1.06 -8.24 8.01
CA LYS A 468 -1.60 -7.21 7.11
C LYS A 468 -2.28 -6.16 7.97
N ALA A 469 -1.76 -4.95 7.94
CA ALA A 469 -2.27 -3.82 8.70
C ALA A 469 -2.60 -2.63 7.78
N VAL A 470 -3.80 -2.09 7.94
CA VAL A 470 -4.25 -0.83 7.35
C VAL A 470 -4.36 0.19 8.48
N LEU A 471 -3.81 1.38 8.29
CA LEU A 471 -3.93 2.49 9.24
C LEU A 471 -4.55 3.69 8.56
N THR A 472 -5.65 4.23 9.09
CA THR A 472 -6.20 5.50 8.60
C THR A 472 -5.76 6.67 9.47
N CYS A 473 -5.42 7.79 8.82
CA CYS A 473 -5.03 9.02 9.51
C CYS A 473 -5.42 10.25 8.69
N ARG A 474 -5.47 11.42 9.33
CA ARG A 474 -5.48 12.70 8.61
C ARG A 474 -4.10 13.02 8.04
N THR A 475 -4.07 13.55 6.82
CA THR A 475 -2.81 13.88 6.13
C THR A 475 -1.95 14.83 6.96
N GLU A 476 -2.55 15.81 7.62
CA GLU A 476 -1.86 16.81 8.46
C GLU A 476 -1.33 16.28 9.80
N HIS A 477 -1.78 15.10 10.24
CA HIS A 477 -1.43 14.52 11.54
C HIS A 477 -0.52 13.30 11.43
N PHE A 478 -0.21 12.86 10.22
CA PHE A 478 0.67 11.73 10.01
C PHE A 478 2.12 12.13 10.35
N PRO A 479 2.85 11.36 11.18
CA PRO A 479 4.24 11.65 11.48
C PRO A 479 5.07 11.67 10.20
N ASN A 480 6.07 12.57 10.11
CA ASN A 480 6.91 12.72 8.92
C ASN A 480 7.32 11.35 8.37
N ALA A 481 6.86 11.05 7.16
CA ALA A 481 6.97 9.72 6.56
C ALA A 481 8.42 9.23 6.49
N LYS A 482 9.40 10.13 6.38
CA LYS A 482 10.83 9.80 6.38
C LYS A 482 11.31 9.23 7.72
N GLU A 483 10.96 9.85 8.86
CA GLU A 483 11.34 9.37 10.20
C GLU A 483 10.67 8.03 10.54
N GLY A 484 9.38 7.89 10.22
CA GLY A 484 8.63 6.65 10.42
C GLY A 484 9.15 5.50 9.55
N ARG A 485 9.41 5.76 8.26
CA ARG A 485 9.94 4.78 7.30
C ARG A 485 11.36 4.36 7.65
N ASP A 486 12.26 5.29 7.91
CA ASP A 486 13.69 5.00 8.15
C ASP A 486 13.86 4.12 9.40
N LEU A 487 13.11 4.39 10.46
CA LEU A 487 13.17 3.62 11.70
C LEU A 487 12.41 2.29 11.63
N LEU A 488 11.28 2.18 10.92
CA LEU A 488 10.57 0.89 10.76
C LEU A 488 11.39 -0.01 9.87
N ASN A 489 11.90 0.53 8.76
CA ASN A 489 12.85 -0.18 7.91
C ASN A 489 14.08 -0.62 8.71
N ALA A 490 14.60 0.19 9.65
CA ALA A 490 15.74 -0.21 10.49
C ALA A 490 15.41 -1.32 11.50
N LYS A 491 14.26 -1.26 12.19
CA LYS A 491 13.83 -2.28 13.16
C LYS A 491 13.43 -3.58 12.47
N LEU A 492 12.74 -3.47 11.33
CA LEU A 492 12.43 -4.59 10.48
C LEU A 492 13.71 -5.20 9.90
N LYS A 493 14.65 -4.42 9.35
CA LYS A 493 16.00 -4.89 8.96
C LYS A 493 16.72 -5.65 10.08
N ALA A 494 16.52 -5.28 11.34
CA ALA A 494 17.10 -6.00 12.47
C ALA A 494 16.42 -7.37 12.71
N SER A 495 15.09 -7.47 12.59
CA SER A 495 14.35 -8.74 12.61
C SER A 495 14.46 -9.56 11.31
N THR A 496 14.78 -8.90 10.19
CA THR A 496 14.88 -9.47 8.85
C THR A 496 16.33 -9.61 8.39
N ARG A 497 17.32 -9.59 9.30
CA ARG A 497 18.75 -9.84 8.99
C ARG A 497 19.02 -11.17 8.26
N TYR A 498 18.08 -12.11 8.32
CA TYR A 498 18.11 -13.40 7.62
C TYR A 498 17.35 -13.39 6.28
N LEU A 499 16.63 -12.32 5.96
CA LEU A 499 15.95 -12.12 4.68
C LEU A 499 16.88 -11.38 3.74
N SER A 500 17.44 -12.09 2.76
CA SER A 500 18.10 -11.46 1.62
C SER A 500 17.00 -10.83 0.75
N GLY A 501 16.71 -9.54 0.97
CA GLY A 501 15.71 -8.78 0.22
C GLY A 501 15.47 -7.38 0.80
N ASP A 502 14.82 -6.52 0.01
CA ASP A 502 14.47 -5.16 0.43
C ASP A 502 13.62 -5.14 1.72
N PRO A 503 13.77 -4.11 2.58
CA PRO A 503 12.97 -3.97 3.80
C PRO A 503 11.45 -3.97 3.49
N PRO A 504 10.59 -4.32 4.48
CA PRO A 504 9.15 -4.26 4.30
C PRO A 504 8.72 -2.86 3.87
N GLN A 505 7.90 -2.79 2.83
CA GLN A 505 7.56 -1.51 2.20
C GLN A 505 6.36 -0.88 2.90
N PHE A 506 6.57 0.33 3.43
CA PHE A 506 5.51 1.18 3.97
C PHE A 506 4.88 1.97 2.84
N GLU A 507 3.68 1.56 2.45
CA GLU A 507 2.93 2.27 1.44
C GLU A 507 2.04 3.34 2.07
N ILE A 508 1.96 4.49 1.39
CA ILE A 508 1.06 5.57 1.75
C ILE A 508 0.14 5.78 0.55
N LEU A 509 -1.16 5.73 0.82
CA LEU A 509 -2.20 6.13 -0.11
C LEU A 509 -2.86 7.40 0.40
N GLU A 510 -3.12 8.34 -0.49
CA GLU A 510 -3.89 9.54 -0.20
C GLU A 510 -5.25 9.45 -0.89
N LEU A 511 -6.32 9.51 -0.11
CA LEU A 511 -7.69 9.54 -0.62
C LEU A 511 -8.00 10.88 -1.27
N GLU A 512 -8.58 10.82 -2.47
CA GLU A 512 -9.12 12.00 -3.13
C GLU A 512 -10.51 12.34 -2.60
N GLN A 513 -10.86 13.62 -2.69
CA GLN A 513 -12.25 14.06 -2.56
C GLN A 513 -13.08 13.50 -3.72
N PHE A 514 -14.40 13.42 -3.54
CA PHE A 514 -15.29 13.00 -4.61
C PHE A 514 -15.17 13.90 -5.84
N ASP A 515 -15.05 13.27 -7.01
CA ASP A 515 -15.25 13.93 -8.29
C ASP A 515 -16.74 14.21 -8.54
N LYS A 516 -17.04 14.94 -9.63
CA LYS A 516 -18.41 15.35 -9.96
C LYS A 516 -19.35 14.17 -10.18
N ASP A 517 -18.86 13.05 -10.68
CA ASP A 517 -19.68 11.87 -10.92
C ASP A 517 -19.95 11.14 -9.60
N GLN A 518 -18.95 10.98 -8.75
CA GLN A 518 -19.09 10.45 -7.39
C GLN A 518 -20.03 11.31 -6.53
N ILE A 519 -19.94 12.64 -6.61
CA ILE A 519 -20.86 13.57 -5.91
C ILE A 519 -22.30 13.32 -6.37
N ARG A 520 -22.53 13.28 -7.69
CA ARG A 520 -23.86 13.04 -8.25
C ARG A 520 -24.41 11.68 -7.79
N ASP A 521 -23.61 10.62 -7.90
CA ASP A 521 -24.01 9.27 -7.50
C ASP A 521 -24.34 9.21 -5.99
N ALA A 522 -23.53 9.85 -5.15
CA ALA A 522 -23.76 9.89 -3.71
C ALA A 522 -25.02 10.69 -3.34
N LEU A 523 -25.30 11.80 -4.03
CA LEU A 523 -26.51 12.61 -3.81
C LEU A 523 -27.77 11.89 -4.27
N LEU A 524 -27.75 11.20 -5.42
CA LEU A 524 -28.91 10.46 -5.94
C LEU A 524 -29.37 9.33 -5.02
N LYS A 525 -28.49 8.81 -4.17
CA LYS A 525 -28.84 7.83 -3.13
C LYS A 525 -29.54 8.46 -1.91
N ARG A 526 -29.46 9.78 -1.75
CA ARG A 526 -29.91 10.51 -0.54
C ARG A 526 -31.09 11.44 -0.78
N THR A 527 -31.24 11.96 -2.00
CA THR A 527 -32.25 12.99 -2.33
C THR A 527 -32.76 12.86 -3.77
N ASP A 528 -33.71 13.71 -4.15
CA ASP A 528 -34.33 13.69 -5.47
C ASP A 528 -33.47 14.39 -6.55
N GLN A 529 -33.76 14.08 -7.82
CA GLN A 529 -33.02 14.61 -8.97
C GLN A 529 -32.98 16.14 -8.99
N LYS A 530 -34.07 16.80 -8.57
CA LYS A 530 -34.16 18.27 -8.57
C LYS A 530 -33.14 18.88 -7.62
N THR A 531 -33.05 18.35 -6.40
CA THR A 531 -32.04 18.77 -5.43
C THR A 531 -30.63 18.48 -5.94
N VAL A 532 -30.39 17.32 -6.55
CA VAL A 532 -29.08 16.99 -7.11
C VAL A 532 -28.68 18.02 -8.17
N ASP A 533 -29.57 18.33 -9.12
CA ASP A 533 -29.29 19.29 -10.19
C ASP A 533 -28.98 20.69 -9.64
N LEU A 534 -29.66 21.10 -8.56
CA LEU A 534 -29.40 22.37 -7.87
C LEU A 534 -28.02 22.40 -7.20
N ILE A 535 -27.62 21.35 -6.48
CA ILE A 535 -26.29 21.27 -5.88
C ILE A 535 -25.22 21.27 -6.98
N MET A 536 -25.44 20.49 -8.04
CA MET A 536 -24.51 20.35 -9.15
C MET A 536 -24.35 21.62 -9.99
N SER A 537 -25.30 22.56 -9.93
CA SER A 537 -25.21 23.83 -10.65
C SER A 537 -24.43 24.92 -9.92
N HIS A 538 -24.11 24.74 -8.63
CA HIS A 538 -23.42 25.74 -7.80
C HIS A 538 -22.01 25.28 -7.43
N GLN A 539 -20.99 26.00 -7.90
CA GLN A 539 -19.59 25.60 -7.70
C GLN A 539 -19.19 25.56 -6.21
N GLU A 540 -19.67 26.50 -5.40
CA GLU A 540 -19.39 26.54 -3.96
C GLU A 540 -19.95 25.31 -3.24
N LEU A 541 -21.12 24.83 -3.66
CA LEU A 541 -21.74 23.62 -3.11
C LEU A 541 -20.99 22.36 -3.54
N LEU A 542 -20.51 22.32 -4.78
CA LEU A 542 -19.71 21.22 -5.30
C LEU A 542 -18.39 21.07 -4.54
N ASP A 543 -17.69 22.17 -4.28
CA ASP A 543 -16.41 22.15 -3.55
C ASP A 543 -16.59 21.58 -2.13
N LEU A 544 -17.76 21.78 -1.53
CA LEU A 544 -18.13 21.22 -0.22
C LEU A 544 -18.61 19.77 -0.32
N ALA A 545 -19.39 19.46 -1.36
CA ALA A 545 -19.91 18.13 -1.64
C ALA A 545 -18.82 17.10 -1.97
N GLY A 546 -17.64 17.55 -2.37
CA GLY A 546 -16.44 16.71 -2.51
C GLY A 546 -16.09 15.94 -1.24
N ARG A 547 -16.56 16.37 -0.06
CA ARG A 547 -16.44 15.64 1.20
C ARG A 547 -17.73 14.86 1.49
N PRO A 548 -17.72 13.51 1.47
CA PRO A 548 -18.92 12.70 1.74
C PRO A 548 -19.69 13.10 3.01
N VAL A 549 -18.98 13.49 4.09
CA VAL A 549 -19.63 13.92 5.35
C VAL A 549 -20.52 15.16 5.18
N MET A 550 -20.26 16.00 4.18
CA MET A 550 -20.98 17.25 3.94
C MET A 550 -22.30 17.02 3.21
N LEU A 551 -22.50 15.87 2.55
CA LEU A 551 -23.66 15.64 1.68
C LEU A 551 -24.97 15.74 2.44
N ASP A 552 -25.06 15.13 3.62
CA ASP A 552 -26.28 15.21 4.44
C ASP A 552 -26.54 16.63 4.95
N PHE A 553 -25.48 17.35 5.35
CA PHE A 553 -25.61 18.75 5.77
C PHE A 553 -26.04 19.65 4.61
N LEU A 554 -25.53 19.41 3.40
CA LEU A 554 -25.94 20.15 2.21
C LEU A 554 -27.43 19.93 1.92
N VAL A 555 -27.87 18.67 1.86
CA VAL A 555 -29.27 18.32 1.62
C VAL A 555 -30.19 18.97 2.67
N GLU A 556 -29.77 18.98 3.93
CA GLU A 556 -30.55 19.55 5.02
C GLU A 556 -30.56 21.10 5.04
N ALA A 557 -29.48 21.75 4.58
CA ALA A 557 -29.36 23.21 4.52
C ALA A 557 -30.05 23.86 3.31
N LEU A 558 -30.35 23.10 2.25
CA LEU A 558 -30.87 23.62 0.97
C LEU A 558 -32.04 24.59 1.03
N PRO A 559 -33.07 24.40 1.87
CA PRO A 559 -34.19 25.35 1.93
C PRO A 559 -33.77 26.78 2.27
N ASP A 560 -32.69 26.95 3.04
CA ASP A 560 -32.13 28.26 3.38
C ASP A 560 -31.14 28.78 2.33
N ILE A 561 -30.57 27.88 1.51
CA ILE A 561 -29.64 28.20 0.43
C ILE A 561 -30.40 28.82 -0.75
N GLU A 562 -31.61 28.33 -1.04
CA GLU A 562 -32.53 28.90 -2.05
C GLU A 562 -32.92 30.36 -1.76
N ALA A 563 -32.66 30.87 -0.55
CA ALA A 563 -32.92 32.25 -0.13
C ALA A 563 -31.74 33.23 -0.38
N GLU A 564 -30.80 32.90 -1.28
CA GLU A 564 -29.68 33.74 -1.76
C GLU A 564 -28.73 34.29 -0.66
N ARG A 565 -28.49 33.51 0.40
CA ARG A 565 -27.55 33.92 1.47
C ARG A 565 -26.10 33.54 1.11
N PRO A 566 -25.08 34.33 1.53
CA PRO A 566 -23.67 33.98 1.30
C PRO A 566 -23.32 32.62 1.91
N MET A 567 -22.46 31.87 1.23
CA MET A 567 -22.20 30.46 1.50
C MET A 567 -20.76 30.23 1.97
N ASP A 568 -20.63 29.65 3.17
CA ASP A 568 -19.37 29.11 3.68
C ASP A 568 -19.67 27.85 4.51
N LEU A 569 -18.61 27.12 4.87
CA LEU A 569 -18.72 25.90 5.65
C LEU A 569 -19.48 26.12 6.97
N SER A 570 -19.21 27.22 7.67
CA SER A 570 -19.82 27.52 8.97
C SER A 570 -21.33 27.74 8.86
N ARG A 571 -21.79 28.38 7.79
CA ARG A 571 -23.21 28.64 7.52
C ARG A 571 -23.96 27.38 7.13
N ILE A 572 -23.35 26.48 6.37
CA ILE A 572 -23.96 25.19 6.04
C ILE A 572 -24.16 24.36 7.31
N TYR A 573 -23.16 24.27 8.18
CA TYR A 573 -23.31 23.61 9.47
C TYR A 573 -24.41 24.27 10.30
N PHE A 574 -24.48 25.60 10.33
CA PHE A 574 -25.50 26.33 11.06
C PHE A 574 -26.91 26.03 10.53
N TYR A 575 -27.13 26.14 9.21
CA TYR A 575 -28.43 25.89 8.59
C TYR A 575 -28.87 24.43 8.74
N ALA A 576 -27.97 23.48 8.48
CA ALA A 576 -28.29 22.07 8.63
C ALA A 576 -28.61 21.69 10.08
N THR A 577 -27.81 22.17 11.04
CA THR A 577 -28.06 21.93 12.46
C THR A 577 -29.39 22.55 12.88
N ARG A 578 -29.66 23.79 12.47
CA ARG A 578 -30.93 24.47 12.78
C ARG A 578 -32.11 23.72 12.18
N ALA A 579 -32.08 23.37 10.90
CA ALA A 579 -33.15 22.64 10.22
C ALA A 579 -33.42 21.27 10.87
N LYS A 580 -32.36 20.55 11.28
CA LYS A 580 -32.48 19.30 12.03
C LYS A 580 -33.16 19.49 13.38
N LEU A 581 -32.73 20.49 14.14
CA LEU A 581 -33.32 20.82 15.44
C LEU A 581 -34.79 21.23 15.31
N GLU A 582 -35.15 22.04 14.31
CA GLU A 582 -36.53 22.42 14.02
C GLU A 582 -37.39 21.21 13.67
N ARG A 583 -36.88 20.27 12.86
CA ARG A 583 -37.57 19.03 12.52
C ARG A 583 -37.80 18.15 13.75
N ASP A 584 -36.78 17.92 14.57
CA ASP A 584 -36.90 17.11 15.79
C ASP A 584 -37.94 17.66 16.77
N ILE A 585 -37.99 19.00 16.93
CA ILE A 585 -38.96 19.68 17.77
C ILE A 585 -40.37 19.53 17.19
N LYS A 586 -40.52 19.73 15.87
CA LYS A 586 -41.81 19.61 15.17
C LYS A 586 -42.36 18.18 15.20
N GLU A 587 -41.48 17.17 15.14
CA GLU A 587 -41.84 15.75 15.22
C GLU A 587 -41.97 15.23 16.67
N GLU A 588 -41.91 16.12 17.67
CA GLU A 588 -42.02 15.80 19.10
C GLU A 588 -41.00 14.73 19.57
N ARG A 589 -39.87 14.59 18.87
CA ARG A 589 -38.77 13.68 19.24
C ARG A 589 -37.98 14.16 20.45
N THR A 590 -38.14 15.43 20.81
CA THR A 590 -37.50 16.06 21.97
C THR A 590 -38.46 16.96 22.73
N PHE A 591 -38.33 16.99 24.05
CA PHE A 591 -39.14 17.83 24.95
C PHE A 591 -38.54 19.24 25.19
N THR A 592 -37.38 19.54 24.61
CA THR A 592 -36.62 20.79 24.81
C THR A 592 -36.96 21.83 23.76
N SER A 593 -36.94 23.12 24.12
CA SER A 593 -37.03 24.21 23.14
C SER A 593 -35.76 24.31 22.29
N MET A 594 -35.83 25.06 21.18
CA MET A 594 -34.65 25.35 20.35
C MET A 594 -33.54 26.02 21.16
N ALA A 595 -33.90 26.97 22.02
CA ALA A 595 -32.94 27.71 22.84
C ALA A 595 -32.22 26.78 23.82
N ASP A 596 -32.96 25.91 24.51
CA ASP A 596 -32.40 24.98 25.49
C ASP A 596 -31.49 23.95 24.81
N LYS A 597 -31.90 23.42 23.66
CA LYS A 597 -31.14 22.42 22.90
C LYS A 597 -29.85 23.01 22.33
N LEU A 598 -29.88 24.25 21.82
CA LEU A 598 -28.68 24.98 21.39
C LEU A 598 -27.75 25.27 22.56
N TYR A 599 -28.28 25.76 23.68
CA TYR A 599 -27.48 26.04 24.88
C TYR A 599 -26.77 24.77 25.36
N PHE A 600 -27.51 23.67 25.49
CA PHE A 600 -26.98 22.38 25.90
C PHE A 600 -25.88 21.88 24.96
N LEU A 601 -26.11 21.90 23.64
CA LEU A 601 -25.13 21.45 22.64
C LEU A 601 -23.87 22.31 22.64
N CYS A 602 -23.99 23.63 22.81
CA CYS A 602 -22.85 24.54 22.90
C CYS A 602 -22.00 24.28 24.15
N GLU A 603 -22.64 24.18 25.32
CA GLU A 603 -21.95 23.89 26.58
C GLU A 603 -21.30 22.50 26.58
N LEU A 604 -21.99 21.49 26.03
CA LEU A 604 -21.44 20.15 25.89
C LEU A 604 -20.26 20.14 24.92
N SER A 605 -20.39 20.78 23.76
CA SER A 605 -19.29 20.88 22.78
C SER A 605 -18.09 21.61 23.37
N TRP A 606 -18.33 22.69 24.12
CA TRP A 606 -17.29 23.43 24.83
C TRP A 606 -16.58 22.56 25.87
N GLU A 607 -17.34 21.80 26.67
CA GLU A 607 -16.77 20.87 27.65
C GLU A 607 -15.94 19.76 26.98
N MET A 608 -16.46 19.15 25.91
CA MET A 608 -15.75 18.11 25.16
C MET A 608 -14.45 18.62 24.54
N LEU A 609 -14.46 19.85 24.00
CA LEU A 609 -13.27 20.48 23.43
C LEU A 609 -12.25 20.88 24.49
N THR A 610 -12.70 21.44 25.61
CA THR A 610 -11.81 21.89 26.69
C THR A 610 -11.23 20.74 27.52
N SER A 611 -11.94 19.62 27.63
CA SER A 611 -11.49 18.41 28.33
C SER A 611 -10.82 17.37 27.44
N GLU A 612 -10.79 17.59 26.12
CA GLU A 612 -10.29 16.64 25.11
C GLU A 612 -11.00 15.27 25.12
N MET A 613 -12.19 15.19 25.70
CA MET A 613 -13.01 13.98 25.73
C MET A 613 -14.07 14.04 24.63
N MET A 614 -13.77 13.43 23.48
CA MET A 614 -14.70 13.32 22.35
C MET A 614 -15.84 12.30 22.57
N SER A 615 -15.87 11.65 23.73
CA SER A 615 -17.02 10.92 24.23
C SER A 615 -17.23 11.22 25.71
N LEU A 616 -18.48 11.40 26.13
CA LEU A 616 -18.80 11.75 27.49
C LEU A 616 -20.02 10.97 27.97
N ASN A 617 -19.85 10.20 29.04
CA ASN A 617 -20.97 9.53 29.68
C ASN A 617 -21.89 10.59 30.31
N TYR A 618 -23.21 10.45 30.20
CA TYR A 618 -24.17 11.42 30.75
C TYR A 618 -23.96 11.70 32.25
N ARG A 619 -23.41 10.73 33.02
CA ARG A 619 -23.05 10.88 34.44
C ARG A 619 -21.82 11.77 34.68
N LEU A 620 -21.12 12.16 33.64
CA LEU A 620 -19.96 13.05 33.68
C LEU A 620 -20.30 14.44 33.18
N PHE A 621 -21.56 14.71 32.81
CA PHE A 621 -21.98 16.06 32.43
C PHE A 621 -21.67 17.02 33.60
N PRO A 622 -21.05 18.18 33.33
CA PRO A 622 -20.85 19.24 34.32
C PRO A 622 -22.15 19.56 35.06
N ASP A 623 -22.08 19.92 36.35
CA ASP A 623 -23.29 20.25 37.12
C ASP A 623 -24.10 21.41 36.51
N ARG A 624 -23.43 22.32 35.78
CA ARG A 624 -24.09 23.38 35.00
C ARG A 624 -24.99 22.86 33.87
N LEU A 625 -24.73 21.66 33.36
CA LEU A 625 -25.54 20.97 32.35
C LEU A 625 -26.58 20.01 32.93
N ARG A 626 -26.44 19.59 34.20
CA ARG A 626 -27.37 18.66 34.86
C ARG A 626 -28.65 19.30 35.39
N ASN A 627 -28.66 20.62 35.52
CA ASN A 627 -29.77 21.38 36.08
C ASN A 627 -30.66 22.03 34.99
N LEU A 628 -30.41 21.69 33.72
CA LEU A 628 -31.27 21.99 32.55
C LEU A 628 -32.16 20.79 32.27
#